data_AF-K1YKL6-F1
#
_entry.id   AF-K1YKL6-F1
#
_cell.length_a   1.000
_cell.length_b   1.000
_cell.length_c   1.000
_cell.angle_alpha   90.00
_cell.angle_beta   90.00
_cell.angle_gamma   90.00
#
_symmetry.space_group_name_H-M   'P 1'
#
loop_
_entity.id
_entity.type
_entity.pdbx_description
1 polymer ?
#
loop_
_entity_poly.entity_id
_entity_poly.type
_entity_poly.pdbx_seq_one_letter_code
_entity_poly.pdbx_strand_id
1 'polypeptide(L)'
;MSNKLEIDKDKFKKIKKREKVSCDNQEQPHEKVMPPTVLMNLLGKIRDVYKTTILKRHQSKDFEKADEDTKKMQLELAEVAQKLGTREGVNFSKCQMDKVVDAYKKGKKVEFEAIGPYLSDYNMVTGEMWQEKLTKADMIGLAISKLLRSKFPKARLISLLDEYNTILPDSSDFYGKPTKLFDEKNNEISLPLLSISDEVKINFRNSLEQLFRQNGIIKEADKDGEDYLLVSESAKADVAQNLVEKLDKIGKIKRDGQKIDFVNPDAENIAYREINLRKSSGRWSCTALDAASYLDEKNLEITHLIILPNSYIEQKNGVIINESEEQQDEVWEILRTLGVKPTNYHNIFYDEDVPVEKVVKVIQDEIEKYF
;
A
#
# COMPACT_ATOMS: atom_id res chain seq x y z
N MET A 1 -52.36 -3.49 4.51
CA MET A 1 -52.06 -2.04 4.43
C MET A 1 -50.58 -1.91 4.12
N SER A 2 -50.25 -1.48 2.89
CA SER A 2 -48.91 -1.53 2.33
C SER A 2 -48.47 -0.09 2.03
N ASN A 3 -47.48 0.43 2.76
CA ASN A 3 -46.91 1.75 2.51
C ASN A 3 -45.82 1.63 1.43
N LYS A 4 -46.15 2.03 0.20
CA LYS A 4 -45.18 2.28 -0.86
C LYS A 4 -44.53 3.65 -0.60
N LEU A 5 -43.21 3.65 -0.38
CA LEU A 5 -42.38 4.85 -0.48
C LEU A 5 -42.10 5.09 -1.97
N GLU A 6 -42.75 6.10 -2.51
CA GLU A 6 -42.59 6.59 -3.88
C GLU A 6 -41.42 7.58 -3.90
N ILE A 7 -40.28 7.16 -4.48
CA ILE A 7 -39.12 8.05 -4.66
C ILE A 7 -39.32 8.82 -5.96
N ASP A 8 -39.55 10.12 -5.80
CA ASP A 8 -39.76 11.11 -6.85
C ASP A 8 -38.53 11.24 -7.77
N LYS A 9 -38.67 10.76 -9.01
CA LYS A 9 -37.61 10.71 -10.03
C LYS A 9 -37.37 12.04 -10.74
N ASP A 10 -38.15 13.09 -10.45
CA ASP A 10 -38.06 14.36 -11.18
C ASP A 10 -37.06 15.37 -10.59
N LYS A 11 -36.49 15.11 -9.41
CA LYS A 11 -35.41 15.95 -8.85
C LYS A 11 -34.05 15.76 -9.54
N PHE A 12 -33.82 14.65 -10.23
CA PHE A 12 -32.52 14.37 -10.88
C PHE A 12 -32.34 14.99 -12.28
N LYS A 13 -33.40 15.53 -12.89
CA LYS A 13 -33.36 16.04 -14.27
C LYS A 13 -33.11 17.54 -14.42
N LYS A 14 -32.89 18.29 -13.34
CA LYS A 14 -32.72 19.76 -13.39
C LYS A 14 -31.28 20.30 -13.41
N ILE A 15 -30.26 19.46 -13.63
CA ILE A 15 -28.85 19.92 -13.74
C ILE A 15 -28.38 20.06 -15.20
N LYS A 16 -29.27 19.91 -16.20
CA LYS A 16 -28.91 20.13 -17.61
C LYS A 16 -29.84 21.13 -18.28
N LYS A 17 -29.62 22.43 -18.05
CA LYS A 17 -29.70 23.47 -19.11
C LYS A 17 -29.45 24.88 -18.60
N ARG A 18 -28.61 25.58 -19.40
CA ARG A 18 -28.35 27.04 -19.51
C ARG A 18 -27.45 27.61 -18.41
N GLU A 19 -26.46 28.46 -18.70
CA GLU A 19 -26.35 29.48 -19.76
C GLU A 19 -24.87 29.85 -19.98
N LYS A 20 -24.51 30.26 -21.21
CA LYS A 20 -23.25 30.95 -21.50
C LYS A 20 -23.30 32.34 -20.85
N VAL A 21 -22.49 32.59 -19.82
CA VAL A 21 -22.20 33.96 -19.34
C VAL A 21 -20.72 34.06 -18.97
N SER A 22 -20.08 35.04 -19.60
CA SER A 22 -18.91 35.86 -19.22
C SER A 22 -17.91 35.32 -18.21
N CYS A 23 -16.64 35.30 -18.63
CA CYS A 23 -15.46 35.20 -17.77
C CYS A 23 -15.41 36.39 -16.80
N ASP A 24 -15.56 36.13 -15.51
CA ASP A 24 -15.00 36.95 -14.44
C ASP A 24 -14.58 36.02 -13.30
N ASN A 25 -13.37 36.26 -12.78
CA ASN A 25 -12.74 35.50 -11.71
C ASN A 25 -13.65 35.39 -10.48
N GLN A 26 -14.24 34.21 -10.28
CA GLN A 26 -14.81 33.81 -9.00
C GLN A 26 -13.98 32.66 -8.46
N GLU A 27 -13.27 32.92 -7.35
CA GLU A 27 -12.67 31.88 -6.52
C GLU A 27 -13.74 30.82 -6.23
N GLN A 28 -13.49 29.58 -6.68
CA GLN A 28 -14.35 28.46 -6.35
C GLN A 28 -14.34 28.28 -4.83
N PRO A 29 -15.51 28.16 -4.17
CA PRO A 29 -15.54 27.87 -2.75
C PRO A 29 -14.84 26.54 -2.53
N HIS A 30 -13.79 26.53 -1.71
CA HIS A 30 -13.11 25.31 -1.28
C HIS A 30 -14.16 24.29 -0.83
N GLU A 31 -14.39 23.29 -1.67
CA GLU A 31 -15.30 22.20 -1.38
C GLU A 31 -14.83 21.60 -0.06
N LYS A 32 -15.69 21.65 0.96
CA LYS A 32 -15.32 21.31 2.34
C LYS A 32 -15.05 19.80 2.38
N VAL A 33 -13.79 19.41 2.15
CA VAL A 33 -13.36 18.01 2.10
C VAL A 33 -13.73 17.36 3.43
N MET A 34 -14.59 16.34 3.36
CA MET A 34 -15.08 15.62 4.54
C MET A 34 -13.90 14.91 5.21
N PRO A 35 -13.75 14.97 6.55
CA PRO A 35 -12.67 14.27 7.24
C PRO A 35 -12.70 12.76 6.91
N PRO A 36 -11.54 12.11 6.65
CA PRO A 36 -11.47 10.70 6.27
C PRO A 36 -12.24 9.76 7.21
N THR A 37 -12.22 10.07 8.51
CA THR A 37 -12.96 9.31 9.55
C THR A 37 -14.47 9.35 9.36
N VAL A 38 -15.03 10.49 8.93
CA VAL A 38 -16.47 10.66 8.69
C VAL A 38 -16.87 9.93 7.40
N LEU A 39 -16.04 10.02 6.37
CA LEU A 39 -16.25 9.33 5.11
C LEU A 39 -16.25 7.80 5.30
N MET A 40 -15.25 7.25 5.98
CA MET A 40 -15.15 5.80 6.22
C MET A 40 -16.34 5.27 7.03
N ASN A 41 -16.81 6.03 8.03
CA ASN A 41 -18.00 5.67 8.80
C ASN A 41 -19.28 5.68 7.96
N LEU A 42 -19.41 6.63 7.02
CA LEU A 42 -20.58 6.71 6.13
C LEU A 42 -20.58 5.56 5.12
N LEU A 43 -19.43 5.27 4.51
CA LEU A 43 -19.27 4.16 3.57
C LEU A 43 -19.55 2.81 4.26
N GLY A 44 -19.09 2.63 5.51
CA GLY A 44 -19.42 1.46 6.32
C GLY A 44 -20.93 1.28 6.54
N LYS A 45 -21.65 2.35 6.86
CA LYS A 45 -23.12 2.30 7.00
C LYS A 45 -23.83 1.95 5.68
N ILE A 46 -23.37 2.51 4.56
CA ILE A 46 -23.91 2.19 3.23
C ILE A 46 -23.71 0.71 2.91
N ARG A 47 -22.51 0.20 3.18
CA ARG A 47 -22.16 -1.21 3.01
C ARG A 47 -23.08 -2.12 3.82
N ASP A 48 -23.29 -1.83 5.10
CA ASP A 48 -24.07 -2.66 6.01
C ASP A 48 -25.55 -2.72 5.61
N VAL A 49 -26.12 -1.58 5.19
CA VAL A 49 -27.49 -1.50 4.68
C VAL A 49 -27.65 -2.32 3.40
N TYR A 50 -26.69 -2.23 2.48
CA TYR A 50 -26.73 -2.96 1.22
C TYR A 50 -26.56 -4.47 1.42
N LYS A 51 -25.57 -4.89 2.22
CA LYS A 51 -25.36 -6.31 2.58
C LYS A 51 -26.62 -6.90 3.20
N THR A 52 -27.25 -6.18 4.12
CA THR A 52 -28.53 -6.61 4.73
C THR A 52 -29.66 -6.71 3.70
N THR A 53 -29.70 -5.80 2.72
CA THR A 53 -30.74 -5.77 1.70
C THR A 53 -30.56 -6.87 0.64
N ILE A 54 -29.34 -7.13 0.19
CA ILE A 54 -29.01 -8.22 -0.74
C ILE A 54 -29.22 -9.58 -0.09
N LEU A 55 -28.71 -9.79 1.13
CA LEU A 55 -28.89 -11.07 1.84
C LEU A 55 -30.38 -11.38 2.09
N LYS A 56 -31.21 -10.34 2.32
CA LYS A 56 -32.68 -10.51 2.42
C LYS A 56 -33.34 -10.81 1.08
N ARG A 57 -32.81 -10.32 -0.05
CA ARG A 57 -33.34 -10.57 -1.41
C ARG A 57 -32.95 -11.94 -1.95
N HIS A 58 -31.76 -12.43 -1.62
CA HIS A 58 -31.22 -13.70 -2.12
C HIS A 58 -31.45 -14.85 -1.13
N GLN A 59 -32.68 -15.07 -0.68
CA GLN A 59 -33.02 -16.26 0.10
C GLN A 59 -32.80 -17.54 -0.74
N SER A 60 -31.69 -18.22 -0.46
CA SER A 60 -31.40 -19.65 -0.68
C SER A 60 -31.03 -20.19 -2.07
N LYS A 61 -30.98 -19.43 -3.17
CA LYS A 61 -30.65 -20.04 -4.50
C LYS A 61 -29.64 -19.36 -5.42
N ASP A 62 -29.22 -18.12 -5.15
CA ASP A 62 -28.25 -17.40 -6.00
C ASP A 62 -27.18 -16.74 -5.12
N PHE A 63 -26.40 -17.58 -4.42
CA PHE A 63 -25.33 -17.08 -3.54
C PHE A 63 -24.22 -16.43 -4.37
N GLU A 64 -23.86 -17.00 -5.53
CA GLU A 64 -22.84 -16.46 -6.44
C GLU A 64 -23.20 -15.07 -6.99
N LYS A 65 -24.47 -14.83 -7.33
CA LYS A 65 -24.89 -13.51 -7.84
C LYS A 65 -24.91 -12.45 -6.75
N ALA A 66 -25.33 -12.81 -5.52
CA ALA A 66 -25.24 -11.92 -4.37
C ALA A 66 -23.77 -11.57 -4.02
N ASP A 67 -22.87 -12.52 -4.27
CA ASP A 67 -21.42 -12.40 -4.12
C ASP A 67 -20.85 -11.38 -5.10
N GLU A 68 -21.20 -11.49 -6.38
CA GLU A 68 -20.80 -10.54 -7.43
C GLU A 68 -21.32 -9.12 -7.20
N ASP A 69 -22.59 -8.97 -6.82
CA ASP A 69 -23.17 -7.65 -6.53
C ASP A 69 -22.51 -6.99 -5.31
N THR A 70 -22.14 -7.79 -4.30
CA THR A 70 -21.40 -7.30 -3.12
C THR A 70 -19.99 -6.87 -3.49
N LYS A 71 -19.27 -7.66 -4.32
CA LYS A 71 -17.95 -7.29 -4.88
C LYS A 71 -18.01 -5.95 -5.58
N LYS A 72 -18.97 -5.80 -6.50
CA LYS A 72 -19.11 -4.59 -7.30
C LYS A 72 -19.35 -3.35 -6.43
N MET A 73 -20.25 -3.43 -5.44
CA MET A 73 -20.47 -2.30 -4.54
C MET A 73 -19.23 -1.97 -3.71
N GLN A 74 -18.51 -2.98 -3.19
CA GLN A 74 -17.30 -2.74 -2.41
C GLN A 74 -16.24 -2.01 -3.23
N LEU A 75 -16.08 -2.39 -4.50
CA LEU A 75 -15.21 -1.69 -5.44
C LEU A 75 -15.69 -0.24 -5.69
N GLU A 76 -16.98 -0.02 -5.90
CA GLU A 76 -17.54 1.34 -6.09
C GLU A 76 -17.33 2.23 -4.84
N LEU A 77 -17.48 1.68 -3.63
CA LEU A 77 -17.23 2.42 -2.39
C LEU A 77 -15.74 2.74 -2.19
N ALA A 78 -14.85 1.82 -2.54
CA ALA A 78 -13.41 2.04 -2.52
C ALA A 78 -13.01 3.15 -3.51
N GLU A 79 -13.56 3.13 -4.72
CA GLU A 79 -13.34 4.16 -5.74
C GLU A 79 -13.80 5.55 -5.26
N VAL A 80 -14.97 5.64 -4.60
CA VAL A 80 -15.45 6.89 -4.00
C VAL A 80 -14.54 7.35 -2.86
N ALA A 81 -14.11 6.43 -2.00
CA ALA A 81 -13.17 6.74 -0.92
C ALA A 81 -11.84 7.30 -1.46
N GLN A 82 -11.31 6.68 -2.52
CA GLN A 82 -10.11 7.10 -3.20
C GLN A 82 -10.28 8.49 -3.82
N LYS A 83 -11.35 8.73 -4.58
CA LYS A 83 -11.63 10.02 -5.20
C LYS A 83 -11.74 11.16 -4.18
N LEU A 84 -12.37 10.91 -3.04
CA LEU A 84 -12.54 11.91 -1.98
C LEU A 84 -11.29 12.07 -1.10
N GLY A 85 -10.48 11.01 -0.96
CA GLY A 85 -9.23 11.02 -0.20
C GLY A 85 -8.02 11.52 -0.99
N THR A 86 -8.13 11.61 -2.31
CA THR A 86 -7.05 12.03 -3.21
C THR A 86 -7.06 13.54 -3.43
N ARG A 87 -5.91 14.17 -3.21
CA ARG A 87 -5.71 15.60 -3.41
C ARG A 87 -4.45 15.80 -4.23
N GLU A 88 -4.62 16.38 -5.41
CA GLU A 88 -3.52 16.72 -6.32
C GLU A 88 -2.54 15.56 -6.60
N GLY A 89 -3.07 14.33 -6.68
CA GLY A 89 -2.29 13.11 -6.94
C GLY A 89 -1.75 12.42 -5.68
N VAL A 90 -2.10 12.87 -4.48
CA VAL A 90 -1.76 12.20 -3.21
C VAL A 90 -3.02 11.68 -2.53
N ASN A 91 -3.10 10.37 -2.33
CA ASN A 91 -4.21 9.65 -1.72
C ASN A 91 -4.01 9.43 -0.22
N PHE A 92 -4.91 9.97 0.59
CA PHE A 92 -4.92 9.83 2.04
C PHE A 92 -6.07 8.95 2.56
N SER A 93 -6.80 8.23 1.69
CA SER A 93 -7.97 7.43 2.08
C SER A 93 -7.66 6.35 3.13
N LYS A 94 -6.40 5.90 3.20
CA LYS A 94 -5.88 4.91 4.15
C LYS A 94 -4.97 5.51 5.23
N CYS A 95 -4.99 6.83 5.41
CA CYS A 95 -4.20 7.54 6.41
C CYS A 95 -5.09 8.28 7.41
N GLN A 96 -4.80 8.13 8.70
CA GLN A 96 -5.38 8.98 9.76
C GLN A 96 -4.27 9.85 10.32
N MET A 97 -3.93 10.93 9.60
CA MET A 97 -2.79 11.78 9.95
C MET A 97 -2.92 12.39 11.35
N ASP A 98 -4.14 12.70 11.80
CA ASP A 98 -4.43 13.13 13.17
C ASP A 98 -3.92 12.12 14.20
N LYS A 99 -4.06 10.81 13.94
CA LYS A 99 -3.60 9.74 14.83
C LYS A 99 -2.08 9.61 14.84
N VAL A 100 -1.43 9.76 13.68
CA VAL A 100 0.04 9.76 13.57
C VAL A 100 0.63 10.91 14.39
N VAL A 101 0.13 12.13 14.18
CA VAL A 101 0.61 13.32 14.89
C VAL A 101 0.31 13.25 16.39
N ASP A 102 -0.86 12.76 16.77
CA ASP A 102 -1.22 12.53 18.18
C ASP A 102 -0.29 11.50 18.86
N ALA A 103 0.00 10.39 18.18
CA ALA A 103 0.90 9.35 18.70
C ALA A 103 2.29 9.93 18.94
N TYR A 104 2.81 10.69 17.97
CA TYR A 104 4.09 11.39 18.08
C TYR A 104 4.10 12.38 19.25
N LYS A 105 3.09 13.26 19.35
CA LYS A 105 2.98 14.26 20.44
C LYS A 105 2.88 13.62 21.83
N LYS A 106 2.26 12.44 21.93
CA LYS A 106 2.15 11.65 23.17
C LYS A 106 3.43 10.87 23.51
N GLY A 107 4.49 10.99 22.71
CA GLY A 107 5.76 10.29 22.92
C GLY A 107 5.69 8.79 22.62
N LYS A 108 4.67 8.33 21.88
CA LYS A 108 4.65 6.96 21.38
C LYS A 108 5.66 6.78 20.27
N LYS A 109 6.13 5.55 20.07
CA LYS A 109 7.02 5.22 18.96
C LYS A 109 6.27 5.36 17.64
N VAL A 110 6.86 6.12 16.73
CA VAL A 110 6.36 6.32 15.37
C VAL A 110 7.46 5.91 14.41
N GLU A 111 7.08 5.18 13.37
CA GLU A 111 7.93 4.76 12.28
C GLU A 111 7.39 5.29 10.96
N PHE A 112 8.29 5.64 10.06
CA PHE A 112 7.89 6.03 8.72
C PHE A 112 8.76 5.43 7.64
N GLU A 113 8.12 5.08 6.54
CA GLU A 113 8.72 4.59 5.31
C GLU A 113 8.26 5.47 4.16
N ALA A 114 9.19 5.91 3.32
CA ALA A 114 8.84 6.62 2.09
C ALA A 114 9.70 6.20 0.89
N ILE A 115 10.69 5.33 1.09
CA ILE A 115 11.54 4.79 0.04
C ILE A 115 11.83 3.33 0.38
N GLY A 116 11.58 2.46 -0.59
CA GLY A 116 11.83 1.02 -0.51
C GLY A 116 12.35 0.56 -1.88
N PRO A 117 13.65 0.73 -2.16
CA PRO A 117 14.17 0.56 -3.51
C PRO A 117 14.26 -0.93 -3.88
N TYR A 118 13.97 -1.24 -5.14
CA TYR A 118 14.19 -2.56 -5.71
C TYR A 118 15.62 -2.68 -6.20
N LEU A 119 16.34 -3.73 -5.79
CA LEU A 119 17.70 -3.96 -6.29
C LEU A 119 17.74 -4.10 -7.82
N SER A 120 16.66 -4.59 -8.44
CA SER A 120 16.51 -4.70 -9.89
C SER A 120 16.59 -3.38 -10.67
N ASP A 121 16.36 -2.25 -10.00
CA ASP A 121 16.48 -0.93 -10.62
C ASP A 121 17.93 -0.43 -10.67
N TYR A 122 18.83 -1.15 -10.01
CA TYR A 122 20.21 -0.76 -9.76
C TYR A 122 21.20 -1.82 -10.23
N ASN A 123 22.48 -1.66 -9.86
CA ASN A 123 23.50 -2.62 -10.23
C ASN A 123 23.34 -3.91 -9.44
N MET A 124 22.68 -4.92 -10.02
CA MET A 124 22.50 -6.22 -9.37
C MET A 124 23.79 -7.05 -9.24
N VAL A 125 24.88 -6.66 -9.90
CA VAL A 125 26.19 -7.34 -9.80
C VAL A 125 26.99 -6.81 -8.61
N THR A 126 26.92 -5.51 -8.34
CA THR A 126 27.71 -4.87 -7.27
C THR A 126 26.89 -4.48 -6.06
N GLY A 127 25.58 -4.30 -6.22
CA GLY A 127 24.66 -3.73 -5.23
C GLY A 127 24.66 -2.20 -5.20
N GLU A 128 25.42 -1.53 -6.05
CA GLU A 128 25.54 -0.07 -5.98
C GLU A 128 24.28 0.66 -6.44
N MET A 129 23.81 1.62 -5.61
CA MET A 129 22.84 2.63 -6.01
C MET A 129 23.56 3.88 -6.50
N TRP A 130 23.32 4.27 -7.75
CA TRP A 130 23.89 5.49 -8.31
C TRP A 130 22.90 6.64 -8.17
N GLN A 131 23.31 7.74 -7.53
CA GLN A 131 22.44 8.89 -7.23
C GLN A 131 21.85 9.52 -8.50
N GLU A 132 22.58 9.50 -9.60
CA GLU A 132 22.15 9.98 -10.92
C GLU A 132 21.14 9.05 -11.61
N LYS A 133 20.89 7.85 -11.07
CA LYS A 133 19.95 6.85 -11.60
C LYS A 133 18.80 6.53 -10.66
N LEU A 134 18.57 7.35 -9.63
CA LEU A 134 17.39 7.21 -8.78
C LEU A 134 16.12 7.26 -9.64
N THR A 135 15.18 6.36 -9.37
CA THR A 135 13.87 6.37 -10.04
C THR A 135 13.06 7.59 -9.61
N LYS A 136 11.93 7.86 -10.29
CA LYS A 136 11.00 8.92 -9.86
C LYS A 136 10.48 8.64 -8.46
N ALA A 137 10.07 7.40 -8.16
CA ALA A 137 9.69 6.95 -6.84
C ALA A 137 10.77 7.25 -5.80
N ASP A 138 12.04 6.93 -6.08
CA ASP A 138 13.14 7.15 -5.14
C ASP A 138 13.38 8.64 -4.88
N MET A 139 13.33 9.48 -5.91
CA MET A 139 13.48 10.94 -5.75
C MET A 139 12.36 11.54 -4.90
N ILE A 140 11.11 11.13 -5.15
CA ILE A 140 9.95 11.55 -4.36
C ILE A 140 10.09 11.05 -2.91
N GLY A 141 10.39 9.77 -2.73
CA GLY A 141 10.56 9.12 -1.44
C GLY A 141 11.67 9.72 -0.59
N LEU A 142 12.78 10.11 -1.21
CA LEU A 142 13.89 10.81 -0.55
C LEU A 142 13.46 12.19 -0.05
N ALA A 143 12.73 12.95 -0.87
CA ALA A 143 12.23 14.27 -0.49
C ALA A 143 11.18 14.19 0.64
N ILE A 144 10.29 13.20 0.58
CA ILE A 144 9.32 12.91 1.65
C ILE A 144 10.03 12.47 2.94
N SER A 145 11.02 11.58 2.86
CA SER A 145 11.82 11.15 4.01
C SER A 145 12.48 12.34 4.71
N LYS A 146 12.99 13.30 3.95
CA LYS A 146 13.57 14.55 4.47
C LYS A 146 12.53 15.43 5.17
N LEU A 147 11.34 15.58 4.58
CA LEU A 147 10.21 16.27 5.22
C LEU A 147 9.84 15.60 6.54
N LEU A 148 9.65 14.28 6.54
CA LEU A 148 9.25 13.51 7.72
C LEU A 148 10.30 13.58 8.82
N ARG A 149 11.60 13.48 8.50
CA ARG A 149 12.67 13.68 9.48
C ARG A 149 12.66 15.07 10.11
N SER A 150 12.28 16.11 9.35
CA SER A 150 12.15 17.47 9.86
C SER A 150 10.95 17.63 10.80
N LYS A 151 9.79 17.06 10.42
CA LYS A 151 8.54 17.16 11.21
C LYS A 151 8.50 16.20 12.41
N PHE A 152 9.15 15.05 12.29
CA PHE A 152 9.15 13.97 13.28
C PHE A 152 10.59 13.56 13.66
N PRO A 153 11.41 14.45 14.24
CA PRO A 153 12.84 14.19 14.50
C PRO A 153 13.15 13.06 15.49
N LYS A 154 12.13 12.50 16.16
CA LYS A 154 12.25 11.35 17.08
C LYS A 154 11.59 10.07 16.54
N ALA A 155 10.95 10.14 15.37
CA ALA A 155 10.39 8.97 14.73
C ALA A 155 11.50 8.20 14.03
N ARG A 156 11.41 6.87 14.02
CA ARG A 156 12.39 6.00 13.37
C ARG A 156 12.13 5.95 11.87
N LEU A 157 13.17 6.18 11.07
CA LEU A 157 13.12 5.93 9.63
C LEU A 157 13.19 4.42 9.41
N ILE A 158 12.32 3.86 8.58
CA ILE A 158 12.46 2.50 8.08
C ILE A 158 12.53 2.52 6.55
N SER A 159 13.24 1.55 5.98
CA SER A 159 13.26 1.33 4.54
C SER A 159 13.45 -0.15 4.25
N LEU A 160 12.58 -0.68 3.40
CA LEU A 160 12.63 -2.06 2.93
C LEU A 160 13.43 -2.15 1.63
N LEU A 161 14.52 -2.91 1.66
CA LEU A 161 15.37 -3.17 0.50
C LEU A 161 14.83 -4.44 -0.19
N ASP A 162 14.12 -4.27 -1.32
CA ASP A 162 13.62 -5.41 -2.10
C ASP A 162 14.74 -5.98 -2.98
N GLU A 163 15.46 -6.92 -2.41
CA GLU A 163 16.34 -7.84 -3.13
C GLU A 163 15.77 -9.27 -3.17
N TYR A 164 14.65 -9.53 -2.47
CA TYR A 164 14.09 -10.86 -2.35
C TYR A 164 13.15 -11.24 -3.48
N ASN A 165 12.38 -10.29 -4.03
CA ASN A 165 11.43 -10.54 -5.12
C ASN A 165 12.01 -10.20 -6.51
N THR A 166 13.26 -9.74 -6.55
CA THR A 166 14.02 -9.52 -7.78
C THR A 166 14.09 -10.81 -8.63
N ILE A 167 13.73 -10.71 -9.91
CA ILE A 167 13.89 -11.78 -10.91
C ILE A 167 15.11 -11.41 -11.75
N LEU A 168 16.22 -12.11 -11.52
CA LEU A 168 17.37 -12.07 -12.42
C LEU A 168 17.11 -13.04 -13.57
N PRO A 169 16.94 -12.59 -14.83
CA PRO A 169 17.21 -13.48 -15.93
C PRO A 169 18.73 -13.66 -16.07
N ASP A 170 19.18 -14.91 -16.34
CA ASP A 170 20.56 -15.26 -16.71
C ASP A 170 21.18 -14.37 -17.82
N SER A 171 20.35 -13.63 -18.57
CA SER A 171 20.75 -12.76 -19.68
C SER A 171 20.67 -11.26 -19.37
N SER A 172 20.58 -10.86 -18.10
CA SER A 172 20.55 -9.44 -17.75
C SER A 172 21.76 -8.70 -18.31
N ASP A 173 21.55 -7.53 -18.90
CA ASP A 173 22.65 -6.69 -19.37
C ASP A 173 23.50 -6.17 -18.20
N PHE A 174 24.56 -5.41 -18.51
CA PHE A 174 25.44 -4.80 -17.50
C PHE A 174 24.68 -3.91 -16.48
N TYR A 175 23.41 -3.55 -16.76
CA TYR A 175 22.54 -2.76 -15.90
C TYR A 175 21.49 -3.60 -15.16
N GLY A 176 21.57 -4.93 -15.22
CA GLY A 176 20.59 -5.80 -14.57
C GLY A 176 19.23 -5.83 -15.26
N LYS A 177 19.03 -5.20 -16.43
CA LYS A 177 17.69 -5.17 -17.01
C LYS A 177 17.26 -6.56 -17.46
N PRO A 178 16.05 -7.02 -17.09
CA PRO A 178 15.57 -8.29 -17.55
C PRO A 178 15.42 -8.29 -19.08
N THR A 179 16.31 -8.98 -19.80
CA THR A 179 16.03 -9.36 -21.18
C THR A 179 15.06 -10.53 -21.10
N LYS A 180 13.79 -10.29 -21.44
CA LYS A 180 12.80 -11.38 -21.55
C LYS A 180 13.36 -12.42 -22.52
N LEU A 181 13.63 -13.62 -22.02
CA LEU A 181 13.97 -14.75 -22.87
C LEU A 181 12.66 -15.44 -23.27
N PHE A 182 12.45 -15.55 -24.57
CA PHE A 182 11.35 -16.31 -25.13
C PHE A 182 11.90 -17.60 -25.74
N ASP A 183 11.19 -18.71 -25.58
CA ASP A 183 11.50 -19.95 -26.28
C ASP A 183 11.21 -19.80 -27.79
N GLU A 184 11.57 -20.81 -28.58
CA GLU A 184 11.30 -20.84 -30.03
C GLU A 184 9.80 -20.75 -30.38
N LYS A 185 8.91 -20.91 -29.39
CA LYS A 185 7.45 -20.81 -29.50
C LYS A 185 6.90 -19.50 -28.91
N ASN A 186 7.78 -18.56 -28.58
CA ASN A 186 7.44 -17.26 -28.00
C ASN A 186 6.83 -17.33 -26.58
N ASN A 187 7.04 -18.43 -25.84
CA ASN A 187 6.70 -18.52 -24.42
C ASN A 187 7.83 -17.90 -23.59
N GLU A 188 7.48 -17.13 -22.57
CA GLU A 188 8.45 -16.61 -21.61
C GLU A 188 9.14 -17.76 -20.87
N ILE A 189 10.47 -17.84 -20.98
CA ILE A 189 11.28 -18.84 -20.30
C ILE A 189 11.50 -18.37 -18.87
N SER A 190 10.94 -19.11 -17.91
CA SER A 190 11.28 -18.94 -16.50
C SER A 190 12.73 -19.40 -16.27
N LEU A 191 13.63 -18.44 -16.09
CA LEU A 191 15.03 -18.72 -15.77
C LEU A 191 15.19 -19.12 -14.29
N PRO A 192 16.22 -19.92 -13.96
CA PRO A 192 16.50 -20.28 -12.58
C PRO A 192 16.79 -19.02 -11.76
N LEU A 193 16.24 -18.98 -10.54
CA LEU A 193 16.51 -17.92 -9.58
C LEU A 193 17.99 -17.94 -9.19
N LEU A 194 18.73 -16.91 -9.59
CA LEU A 194 20.06 -16.64 -9.03
C LEU A 194 19.88 -16.05 -7.63
N SER A 195 20.53 -16.68 -6.64
CA SER A 195 20.67 -16.09 -5.31
C SER A 195 21.62 -14.91 -5.38
N ILE A 196 21.15 -13.73 -5.00
CA ILE A 196 22.00 -12.54 -4.84
C ILE A 196 22.98 -12.81 -3.69
N SER A 197 24.27 -12.51 -3.90
CA SER A 197 25.30 -12.73 -2.88
C SER A 197 25.15 -11.78 -1.70
N ASP A 198 25.58 -12.19 -0.51
CA ASP A 198 25.53 -11.33 0.68
C ASP A 198 26.32 -10.04 0.51
N GLU A 199 27.41 -10.07 -0.26
CA GLU A 199 28.20 -8.88 -0.59
C GLU A 199 27.38 -7.83 -1.36
N VAL A 200 26.60 -8.25 -2.36
CA VAL A 200 25.71 -7.37 -3.13
C VAL A 200 24.64 -6.77 -2.22
N LYS A 201 24.04 -7.57 -1.33
CA LYS A 201 23.03 -7.09 -0.37
C LYS A 201 23.59 -6.05 0.58
N ILE A 202 24.80 -6.30 1.10
CA ILE A 202 25.51 -5.37 2.00
C ILE A 202 25.82 -4.07 1.26
N ASN A 203 26.33 -4.14 0.04
CA ASN A 203 26.62 -2.95 -0.77
C ASN A 203 25.36 -2.15 -1.10
N PHE A 204 24.24 -2.82 -1.37
CA PHE A 204 22.95 -2.16 -1.60
C PHE A 204 22.44 -1.43 -0.36
N ARG A 205 22.45 -2.11 0.78
CA ARG A 205 22.12 -1.49 2.08
C ARG A 205 23.03 -0.29 2.37
N ASN A 206 24.34 -0.43 2.18
CA ASN A 206 25.31 0.63 2.44
C ASN A 206 25.14 1.82 1.49
N SER A 207 24.84 1.56 0.21
CA SER A 207 24.57 2.61 -0.78
C SER A 207 23.34 3.44 -0.39
N LEU A 208 22.26 2.79 0.05
CA LEU A 208 21.07 3.48 0.54
C LEU A 208 21.36 4.27 1.82
N GLU A 209 22.08 3.69 2.78
CA GLU A 209 22.46 4.39 4.01
C GLU A 209 23.27 5.65 3.69
N GLN A 210 24.25 5.55 2.78
CA GLN A 210 25.05 6.68 2.33
C GLN A 210 24.18 7.76 1.67
N LEU A 211 23.25 7.36 0.79
CA LEU A 211 22.31 8.29 0.16
C LEU A 211 21.49 9.06 1.21
N PHE A 212 20.96 8.37 2.22
CA PHE A 212 20.24 9.01 3.31
C PHE A 212 21.11 9.98 4.13
N ARG A 213 22.35 9.60 4.44
CA ARG A 213 23.30 10.47 5.16
C ARG A 213 23.63 11.73 4.36
N GLN A 214 23.93 11.60 3.07
CA GLN A 214 24.22 12.72 2.18
C GLN A 214 23.05 13.71 2.08
N ASN A 215 21.81 13.23 2.24
CA ASN A 215 20.61 14.06 2.21
C ASN A 215 20.17 14.59 3.59
N GLY A 216 20.95 14.31 4.64
CA GLY A 216 20.66 14.74 6.01
C GLY A 216 19.45 14.04 6.63
N ILE A 217 19.03 12.91 6.06
CA ILE A 217 17.90 12.11 6.55
C ILE A 217 18.38 11.23 7.72
N ILE A 218 19.52 10.56 7.55
CA ILE A 218 20.23 9.91 8.67
C ILE A 218 21.34 10.86 9.13
N LYS A 219 21.34 11.21 10.41
CA LYS A 219 22.35 12.07 11.03
C LYS A 219 23.54 11.26 11.52
N GLU A 220 24.66 11.92 11.79
CA GLU A 220 25.86 11.28 12.34
C GLU A 220 25.59 10.61 13.69
N ALA A 221 24.73 11.21 14.52
CA ALA A 221 24.35 10.68 15.84
C ALA A 221 23.26 9.60 15.80
N ASP A 222 22.61 9.39 14.65
CA ASP A 222 21.54 8.39 14.51
C ASP A 222 22.14 6.98 14.55
N LYS A 223 21.49 6.06 15.25
CA LYS A 223 21.92 4.66 15.35
C LYS A 223 20.99 3.71 14.60
N ASP A 224 21.58 2.71 13.95
CA ASP A 224 20.85 1.61 13.33
C ASP A 224 20.08 0.79 14.39
N GLY A 225 18.87 0.36 14.06
CA GLY A 225 17.92 -0.29 14.94
C GLY A 225 17.13 0.65 15.87
N GLU A 226 17.71 1.79 16.27
CA GLU A 226 17.08 2.78 17.16
C GLU A 226 16.42 3.92 16.38
N ASP A 227 17.21 4.71 15.64
CA ASP A 227 16.76 5.94 14.95
C ASP A 227 16.47 5.72 13.46
N TYR A 228 17.10 4.72 12.86
CA TYR A 228 16.78 4.22 11.53
C TYR A 228 16.90 2.70 11.48
N LEU A 229 16.27 2.07 10.50
CA LEU A 229 16.35 0.63 10.28
C LEU A 229 16.23 0.33 8.78
N LEU A 230 17.28 -0.24 8.19
CA LEU A 230 17.30 -0.67 6.78
C LEU A 230 17.20 -2.19 6.72
N VAL A 231 16.08 -2.70 6.20
CA VAL A 231 15.74 -4.13 6.30
C VAL A 231 15.80 -4.78 4.93
N SER A 232 16.64 -5.79 4.77
CA SER A 232 16.60 -6.67 3.60
C SER A 232 15.32 -7.49 3.61
N GLU A 233 14.56 -7.48 2.51
CA GLU A 233 13.30 -8.22 2.45
C GLU A 233 13.50 -9.74 2.61
N SER A 234 14.66 -10.28 2.18
CA SER A 234 14.98 -11.71 2.36
C SER A 234 15.11 -12.13 3.82
N ALA A 235 15.53 -11.22 4.70
CA ALA A 235 15.60 -11.48 6.13
C ALA A 235 14.22 -11.70 6.75
N LYS A 236 13.14 -11.31 6.04
CA LYS A 236 11.75 -11.55 6.47
C LYS A 236 11.23 -12.92 6.07
N ALA A 237 11.93 -13.70 5.25
CA ALA A 237 11.45 -15.01 4.80
C ALA A 237 11.19 -15.97 5.98
N ASP A 238 12.06 -15.97 6.99
CA ASP A 238 11.87 -16.77 8.21
C ASP A 238 10.72 -16.23 9.07
N VAL A 239 10.52 -14.91 9.07
CA VAL A 239 9.41 -14.27 9.78
C VAL A 239 8.07 -14.57 9.09
N ALA A 240 8.05 -14.65 7.76
CA ALA A 240 6.89 -15.07 6.97
C ALA A 240 6.55 -16.55 7.21
N GLN A 241 7.53 -17.39 7.50
CA GLN A 241 7.25 -18.76 7.95
C GLN A 241 6.53 -18.75 9.31
N ASN A 242 6.97 -17.92 10.27
CA ASN A 242 6.28 -17.74 11.56
C ASN A 242 4.86 -17.16 11.39
N LEU A 243 4.65 -16.24 10.42
CA LEU A 243 3.31 -15.77 10.03
C LEU A 243 2.39 -16.93 9.71
N VAL A 244 2.85 -17.80 8.80
CA VAL A 244 2.09 -18.98 8.38
C VAL A 244 1.80 -19.89 9.56
N GLU A 245 2.77 -20.14 10.44
CA GLU A 245 2.56 -21.00 11.62
C GLU A 245 1.51 -20.43 12.58
N LYS A 246 1.49 -19.11 12.80
CA LYS A 246 0.46 -18.45 13.61
C LYS A 246 -0.93 -18.57 12.98
N LEU A 247 -1.03 -18.35 11.67
CA LEU A 247 -2.29 -18.47 10.93
C LEU A 247 -2.79 -19.92 10.86
N ASP A 248 -1.87 -20.89 10.74
CA ASP A 248 -2.20 -22.32 10.67
C ASP A 248 -2.80 -22.80 12.01
N LYS A 249 -2.26 -22.32 13.14
CA LYS A 249 -2.78 -22.61 14.49
C LYS A 249 -4.25 -22.20 14.69
N ILE A 250 -4.71 -21.21 13.95
CA ILE A 250 -6.11 -20.73 14.00
C ILE A 250 -6.93 -21.22 12.79
N GLY A 251 -6.39 -22.17 12.01
CA GLY A 251 -7.10 -22.80 10.89
C GLY A 251 -7.31 -21.89 9.69
N LYS A 252 -6.45 -20.88 9.50
CA LYS A 252 -6.56 -19.88 8.41
C LYS A 252 -5.59 -20.13 7.26
N ILE A 253 -5.04 -21.34 7.14
CA ILE A 253 -4.08 -21.72 6.08
C ILE A 253 -4.61 -22.88 5.24
N LYS A 254 -4.41 -22.76 3.92
CA LYS A 254 -4.61 -23.82 2.93
C LYS A 254 -3.29 -24.09 2.22
N ARG A 255 -2.94 -25.36 2.03
CA ARG A 255 -1.68 -25.80 1.40
C ARG A 255 -1.97 -26.62 0.15
N ASP A 256 -1.22 -26.35 -0.91
CA ASP A 256 -1.19 -27.12 -2.14
C ASP A 256 0.25 -27.22 -2.65
N GLY A 257 0.94 -28.31 -2.28
CA GLY A 257 2.38 -28.46 -2.50
C GLY A 257 3.17 -27.35 -1.79
N GLN A 258 3.92 -26.55 -2.57
CA GLN A 258 4.67 -25.38 -2.06
C GLN A 258 3.80 -24.12 -1.93
N LYS A 259 2.61 -24.12 -2.56
CA LYS A 259 1.69 -22.99 -2.50
C LYS A 259 1.05 -22.93 -1.11
N ILE A 260 1.02 -21.74 -0.54
CA ILE A 260 0.36 -21.47 0.74
C ILE A 260 -0.57 -20.28 0.54
N ASP A 261 -1.84 -20.48 0.86
CA ASP A 261 -2.86 -19.44 0.82
C ASP A 261 -3.41 -19.20 2.23
N PHE A 262 -3.57 -17.93 2.61
CA PHE A 262 -4.39 -17.51 3.74
C PHE A 262 -5.86 -17.61 3.35
N VAL A 263 -6.70 -18.12 4.24
CA VAL A 263 -8.14 -18.25 3.99
C VAL A 263 -8.93 -17.66 5.15
N ASN A 264 -9.73 -16.63 4.86
CA ASN A 264 -10.69 -16.06 5.80
C ASN A 264 -12.10 -15.99 5.20
N PRO A 265 -12.96 -16.99 5.42
CA PRO A 265 -14.32 -16.97 4.87
C PRO A 265 -15.17 -15.80 5.41
N ASP A 266 -14.82 -15.29 6.59
CA ASP A 266 -15.49 -14.20 7.29
C ASP A 266 -14.98 -12.81 6.90
N ALA A 267 -14.04 -12.72 5.94
CA ALA A 267 -13.47 -11.45 5.49
C ALA A 267 -14.58 -10.46 5.09
N GLU A 268 -14.42 -9.20 5.49
CA GLU A 268 -15.40 -8.16 5.18
C GLU A 268 -15.45 -7.87 3.68
N ASN A 269 -14.28 -7.82 3.04
CA ASN A 269 -14.13 -7.77 1.60
C ASN A 269 -13.80 -9.16 1.09
N ILE A 270 -14.62 -9.61 0.16
CA ILE A 270 -14.50 -10.94 -0.40
C ILE A 270 -13.26 -11.16 -1.26
N ALA A 271 -12.73 -10.10 -1.86
CA ALA A 271 -11.45 -10.17 -2.57
C ALA A 271 -10.33 -10.73 -1.68
N TYR A 272 -10.44 -10.58 -0.35
CA TYR A 272 -9.45 -10.98 0.63
C TYR A 272 -9.81 -12.28 1.38
N ARG A 273 -10.80 -13.05 0.89
CA ARG A 273 -11.13 -14.37 1.46
C ARG A 273 -10.02 -15.38 1.25
N GLU A 274 -9.27 -15.27 0.15
CA GLU A 274 -8.13 -16.14 -0.16
C GLU A 274 -6.99 -15.24 -0.65
N ILE A 275 -5.88 -15.22 0.08
CA ILE A 275 -4.71 -14.40 -0.22
C ILE A 275 -3.51 -15.32 -0.41
N ASN A 276 -2.77 -15.17 -1.51
CA ASN A 276 -1.57 -15.97 -1.73
C ASN A 276 -0.42 -15.49 -0.82
N LEU A 277 0.05 -16.36 0.07
CA LEU A 277 1.20 -16.08 0.93
C LEU A 277 2.50 -16.63 0.35
N ARG A 278 2.43 -17.81 -0.28
CA ARG A 278 3.58 -18.46 -0.92
C ARG A 278 3.16 -19.00 -2.28
N LYS A 279 3.94 -18.68 -3.31
CA LYS A 279 3.71 -19.15 -4.69
C LYS A 279 4.06 -20.63 -4.82
N SER A 280 3.56 -21.28 -5.87
CA SER A 280 3.91 -22.67 -6.20
C SER A 280 5.42 -22.86 -6.49
N SER A 281 6.13 -21.78 -6.84
CA SER A 281 7.59 -21.76 -6.95
C SER A 281 8.33 -21.81 -5.61
N GLY A 282 7.62 -21.69 -4.48
CA GLY A 282 8.20 -21.66 -3.15
C GLY A 282 8.66 -20.27 -2.67
N ARG A 283 8.46 -19.20 -3.46
CA ARG A 283 8.72 -17.82 -3.04
C ARG A 283 7.58 -17.27 -2.19
N TRP A 284 7.91 -16.49 -1.17
CA TRP A 284 6.94 -15.68 -0.43
C TRP A 284 6.40 -14.55 -1.31
N SER A 285 5.14 -14.16 -1.11
CA SER A 285 4.57 -12.96 -1.72
C SER A 285 4.98 -11.71 -0.94
N CYS A 286 5.01 -10.54 -1.60
CA CYS A 286 5.22 -9.25 -0.94
C CYS A 286 4.19 -9.04 0.18
N THR A 287 2.91 -9.41 -0.04
CA THR A 287 1.86 -9.42 1.00
C THR A 287 2.27 -10.20 2.25
N ALA A 288 2.85 -11.39 2.10
CA ALA A 288 3.29 -12.20 3.24
C ALA A 288 4.48 -11.57 3.97
N LEU A 289 5.44 -11.00 3.24
CA LEU A 289 6.65 -10.37 3.79
C LEU A 289 6.30 -9.07 4.51
N ASP A 290 5.39 -8.27 3.96
CA ASP A 290 4.84 -7.08 4.60
C ASP A 290 4.08 -7.44 5.86
N ALA A 291 3.11 -8.37 5.81
CA ALA A 291 2.38 -8.80 6.99
C ALA A 291 3.30 -9.37 8.08
N ALA A 292 4.35 -10.11 7.69
CA ALA A 292 5.35 -10.63 8.61
C ALA A 292 6.10 -9.54 9.38
N SER A 293 6.28 -8.36 8.77
CA SER A 293 6.98 -7.22 9.38
C SER A 293 6.30 -6.71 10.64
N TYR A 294 5.00 -6.97 10.80
CA TYR A 294 4.18 -6.46 11.91
C TYR A 294 3.82 -7.51 12.96
N LEU A 295 4.40 -8.72 12.87
CA LEU A 295 4.07 -9.83 13.76
C LEU A 295 4.69 -9.78 15.15
N ASP A 296 5.78 -9.04 15.32
CA ASP A 296 6.38 -8.84 16.63
C ASP A 296 5.40 -8.02 17.49
N GLU A 297 5.11 -8.49 18.70
CA GLU A 297 4.22 -7.79 19.63
C GLU A 297 4.66 -6.35 19.88
N LYS A 298 5.97 -6.09 19.84
CA LYS A 298 6.53 -4.74 19.94
C LYS A 298 6.09 -3.86 18.77
N ASN A 299 5.95 -4.41 17.57
CA ASN A 299 5.55 -3.66 16.38
C ASN A 299 4.06 -3.33 16.39
N LEU A 300 3.25 -4.04 17.20
CA LEU A 300 1.82 -3.77 17.37
C LEU A 300 1.55 -2.47 18.13
N GLU A 301 2.49 -1.97 18.91
CA GLU A 301 2.34 -0.72 19.67
C GLU A 301 2.87 0.52 18.94
N ILE A 302 3.57 0.30 17.83
CA ILE A 302 4.22 1.33 17.03
C ILE A 302 3.21 1.87 16.01
N THR A 303 3.15 3.19 15.87
CA THR A 303 2.37 3.80 14.78
C THR A 303 3.23 3.90 13.53
N HIS A 304 2.84 3.20 12.47
CA HIS A 304 3.54 3.15 11.19
C HIS A 304 2.87 4.08 10.17
N LEU A 305 3.68 4.91 9.51
CA LEU A 305 3.27 5.74 8.37
C LEU A 305 4.09 5.33 7.13
N ILE A 306 3.44 4.67 6.19
CA ILE A 306 4.07 4.18 4.97
C ILE A 306 3.58 5.02 3.80
N ILE A 307 4.50 5.49 2.97
CA ILE A 307 4.22 6.38 1.85
C ILE A 307 4.79 5.77 0.58
N LEU A 308 3.92 5.35 -0.34
CA LEU A 308 4.30 4.53 -1.50
C LEU A 308 3.79 5.14 -2.82
N PRO A 309 4.44 4.88 -3.95
CA PRO A 309 3.91 5.27 -5.24
C PRO A 309 2.62 4.49 -5.59
N ASN A 310 1.77 5.13 -6.39
CA ASN A 310 0.57 4.55 -7.01
C ASN A 310 0.90 3.66 -8.23
N SER A 311 2.18 3.49 -8.58
CA SER A 311 2.61 3.01 -9.91
C SER A 311 2.34 1.55 -10.23
N TYR A 312 1.79 0.78 -9.31
CA TYR A 312 1.30 -0.56 -9.63
C TYR A 312 -0.15 -0.49 -10.12
N ILE A 313 -0.41 0.32 -11.14
CA ILE A 313 -1.71 0.37 -11.79
C ILE A 313 -1.74 -0.68 -12.89
N GLU A 314 -2.34 -1.85 -12.60
CA GLU A 314 -2.71 -2.79 -13.66
C GLU A 314 -4.11 -2.43 -14.17
N GLN A 315 -4.25 -2.27 -15.49
CA GLN A 315 -5.57 -2.17 -16.11
C GLN A 315 -6.12 -3.57 -16.34
N LYS A 316 -6.91 -4.07 -15.39
CA LYS A 316 -7.61 -5.35 -15.55
C LYS A 316 -9.04 -5.10 -16.01
N ASN A 317 -9.37 -5.54 -17.21
CA ASN A 317 -10.72 -5.39 -17.81
C ASN A 317 -11.24 -3.93 -17.88
N GLY A 318 -10.34 -2.96 -18.10
CA GLY A 318 -10.70 -1.53 -18.16
C GLY A 318 -10.91 -0.87 -16.79
N VAL A 319 -10.63 -1.58 -15.70
CA VAL A 319 -10.59 -1.05 -14.33
C VAL A 319 -9.13 -0.78 -13.97
N ILE A 320 -8.86 0.44 -13.51
CA ILE A 320 -7.56 0.85 -12.94
C ILE A 320 -7.51 0.25 -11.54
N ILE A 321 -6.70 -0.79 -11.34
CA ILE A 321 -6.48 -1.41 -10.03
C ILE A 321 -5.10 -1.00 -9.56
N ASN A 322 -5.00 -0.40 -8.37
CA ASN A 322 -3.73 -0.06 -7.74
C ASN A 322 -3.29 -1.25 -6.88
N GLU A 323 -2.37 -2.08 -7.38
CA GLU A 323 -1.91 -3.31 -6.72
C GLU A 323 -1.26 -3.02 -5.36
N SER A 324 -0.57 -1.89 -5.20
CA SER A 324 -0.05 -1.45 -3.90
C SER A 324 -1.18 -1.23 -2.89
N GLU A 325 -2.30 -0.63 -3.33
CA GLU A 325 -3.44 -0.45 -2.44
C GLU A 325 -4.10 -1.78 -2.09
N GLU A 326 -4.25 -2.70 -3.04
CA GLU A 326 -4.82 -4.03 -2.80
C GLU A 326 -3.94 -4.86 -1.87
N GLN A 327 -2.62 -4.92 -2.11
CA GLN A 327 -1.65 -5.58 -1.25
C GLN A 327 -1.75 -5.08 0.19
N GLN A 328 -1.90 -3.76 0.40
CA GLN A 328 -2.03 -3.21 1.73
C GLN A 328 -3.35 -3.58 2.43
N ASP A 329 -4.44 -3.73 1.68
CA ASP A 329 -5.70 -4.24 2.24
C ASP A 329 -5.62 -5.73 2.58
N GLU A 330 -4.92 -6.52 1.77
CA GLU A 330 -4.61 -7.92 2.07
C GLU A 330 -3.79 -8.07 3.35
N VAL A 331 -2.72 -7.27 3.50
CA VAL A 331 -1.92 -7.20 4.74
C VAL A 331 -2.81 -6.89 5.93
N TRP A 332 -3.72 -5.92 5.79
CA TRP A 332 -4.67 -5.57 6.84
C TRP A 332 -5.61 -6.70 7.24
N GLU A 333 -6.12 -7.45 6.26
CA GLU A 333 -7.00 -8.58 6.53
C GLU A 333 -6.28 -9.67 7.34
N ILE A 334 -5.03 -9.97 6.96
CA ILE A 334 -4.17 -10.92 7.68
C ILE A 334 -3.93 -10.43 9.12
N LEU A 335 -3.50 -9.18 9.28
CA LEU A 335 -3.16 -8.62 10.58
C LEU A 335 -4.39 -8.54 11.51
N ARG A 336 -5.56 -8.14 11.01
CA ARG A 336 -6.81 -8.14 11.82
C ARG A 336 -7.20 -9.53 12.28
N THR A 337 -7.00 -10.55 11.43
CA THR A 337 -7.26 -11.95 11.79
C THR A 337 -6.36 -12.42 12.94
N LEU A 338 -5.19 -11.82 13.08
CA LEU A 338 -4.25 -12.03 14.19
C LEU A 338 -4.48 -11.08 15.37
N GLY A 339 -5.54 -10.25 15.35
CA GLY A 339 -5.91 -9.34 16.43
C GLY A 339 -5.21 -7.98 16.42
N VAL A 340 -4.51 -7.63 15.33
CA VAL A 340 -3.80 -6.35 15.19
C VAL A 340 -4.78 -5.22 14.89
N LYS A 341 -4.55 -4.05 15.53
CA LYS A 341 -5.44 -2.88 15.42
C LYS A 341 -5.07 -1.99 14.22
N PRO A 342 -6.05 -1.61 13.37
CA PRO A 342 -5.81 -0.72 12.22
C PRO A 342 -5.33 0.70 12.58
N THR A 343 -5.49 1.15 13.83
CA THR A 343 -5.14 2.51 14.27
C THR A 343 -3.64 2.80 14.31
N ASN A 344 -2.82 1.78 14.09
CA ASN A 344 -1.37 1.86 14.18
C ASN A 344 -0.70 1.74 12.81
N TYR A 345 -1.50 1.72 11.73
CA TYR A 345 -1.01 1.54 10.38
C TYR A 345 -1.67 2.54 9.45
N HIS A 346 -0.86 3.31 8.74
CA HIS A 346 -1.35 4.40 7.90
C HIS A 346 -0.58 4.41 6.60
N ASN A 347 -1.32 4.41 5.49
CA ASN A 347 -0.74 4.47 4.16
C ASN A 347 -1.14 5.77 3.45
N ILE A 348 -0.16 6.42 2.84
CA ILE A 348 -0.36 7.48 1.86
C ILE A 348 0.16 6.96 0.53
N PHE A 349 -0.58 7.20 -0.54
CA PHE A 349 -0.11 6.85 -1.87
C PHE A 349 0.05 8.10 -2.74
N TYR A 350 1.02 8.12 -3.65
CA TYR A 350 1.26 9.26 -4.53
C TYR A 350 1.43 8.87 -5.99
N ASP A 351 0.95 9.70 -6.89
CA ASP A 351 1.20 9.58 -8.33
C ASP A 351 2.64 10.05 -8.64
N GLU A 352 3.44 9.16 -9.23
CA GLU A 352 4.84 9.42 -9.60
C GLU A 352 5.01 10.43 -10.74
N ASP A 353 3.95 10.68 -11.51
CA ASP A 353 3.98 11.66 -12.59
C ASP A 353 3.68 13.08 -12.09
N VAL A 354 3.31 13.22 -10.81
CA VAL A 354 3.19 14.53 -10.15
C VAL A 354 4.58 15.03 -9.74
N PRO A 355 4.92 16.32 -9.97
CA PRO A 355 6.21 16.88 -9.57
C PRO A 355 6.51 16.68 -8.07
N VAL A 356 7.77 16.35 -7.77
CA VAL A 356 8.26 16.04 -6.41
C VAL A 356 7.83 17.11 -5.40
N GLU A 357 8.06 18.39 -5.72
CA GLU A 357 7.76 19.51 -4.82
C GLU A 357 6.27 19.60 -4.50
N LYS A 358 5.41 19.22 -5.46
CA LYS A 358 3.96 19.24 -5.30
C LYS A 358 3.51 18.10 -4.39
N VAL A 359 4.01 16.88 -4.59
CA VAL A 359 3.72 15.74 -3.72
C VAL A 359 4.13 16.05 -2.28
N VAL A 360 5.38 16.52 -2.09
CA VAL A 360 5.92 16.89 -0.77
C VAL A 360 5.08 17.98 -0.12
N LYS A 361 4.70 19.02 -0.87
CA LYS A 361 3.86 20.12 -0.35
C LYS A 361 2.50 19.62 0.12
N VAL A 362 1.82 18.79 -0.65
CA VAL A 362 0.50 18.25 -0.27
C VAL A 362 0.58 17.44 1.03
N ILE A 363 1.62 16.63 1.19
CA ILE A 363 1.87 15.86 2.42
C ILE A 363 2.20 16.79 3.59
N GLN A 364 3.05 17.80 3.36
CA GLN A 364 3.39 18.80 4.37
C GLN A 364 2.14 19.56 4.86
N ASP A 365 1.33 20.07 3.94
CA ASP A 365 0.10 20.81 4.25
C ASP A 365 -0.89 19.94 5.03
N GLU A 366 -0.92 18.61 4.80
CA GLU A 366 -1.73 17.70 5.60
C GLU A 366 -1.19 17.51 7.01
N ILE A 367 0.12 17.32 7.17
CA ILE A 367 0.76 17.20 8.50
C ILE A 367 0.51 18.47 9.32
N GLU A 368 0.63 19.65 8.71
CA GLU A 368 0.51 20.95 9.38
C GLU A 368 -0.89 21.26 9.93
N LYS A 369 -1.93 20.59 9.44
CA LYS A 369 -3.29 20.74 10.01
C LYS A 369 -3.41 20.24 11.45
N TYR A 370 -2.50 19.38 11.89
CA TYR A 370 -2.57 18.69 13.18
C TYR A 370 -1.38 18.98 14.11
N PHE A 371 -0.33 19.64 13.62
CA PHE A 371 0.79 20.12 14.43
C PHE A 371 0.43 21.42 15.13
#